data_AF-A0A831M7I5-F1
#
_entry.id   AF-A0A831M7I5-F1
#
_cell.length_a   1.000
_cell.length_b   1.000
_cell.length_c   1.000
_cell.angle_alpha   90.00
_cell.angle_beta   90.00
_cell.angle_gamma   90.00
#
_symmetry.space_group_name_H-M   'P 1'
#
loop_
_entity.id
_entity.type
_entity.pdbx_description
1 polymer ?
#
loop_
_entity_poly.entity_id
_entity_poly.type
_entity_poly.pdbx_seq_one_letter_code
_entity_poly.pdbx_strand_id
1 'polypeptide(L)'
;SLAILKDHGLAGVTAGLKNYFGSIHNPNKYHEGRCDPFVAEVFDAPPVRSKHRLTILDALTVQFHRGPSFHARWADKYGGLVFSRDPVAADAVGWSIIERLRAAAGLPDLEGERRAPSYLRTAERMGLGRADPASIETVEETVT
;
A
#
# COMPACT_ATOMS: atom_id res chain seq x y z
N SER A 1 8.76 8.41 -1.40
CA SER A 1 8.81 6.97 -1.08
C SER A 1 8.90 6.21 -2.38
N LEU A 2 9.83 5.27 -2.52
CA LEU A 2 9.81 4.25 -3.58
C LEU A 2 9.55 2.92 -2.88
N ALA A 3 8.37 2.35 -3.09
CA ALA A 3 7.90 1.18 -2.34
C ALA A 3 7.56 0.04 -3.30
N ILE A 4 8.02 -1.17 -2.98
CA ILE A 4 7.57 -2.38 -3.67
C ILE A 4 6.12 -2.66 -3.28
N LEU A 5 5.24 -2.72 -4.27
CA LEU A 5 3.84 -3.07 -4.07
C LEU A 5 3.69 -4.57 -3.83
N LYS A 6 3.15 -4.95 -2.67
CA LYS A 6 2.84 -6.34 -2.35
C LYS A 6 1.78 -6.47 -1.26
N ASP A 7 1.16 -7.63 -1.18
CA ASP A 7 0.34 -8.10 -0.06
C ASP A 7 1.15 -8.08 1.25
N HIS A 8 0.45 -7.87 2.35
CA HIS A 8 0.98 -8.00 3.69
C HIS A 8 -0.06 -8.68 4.58
N GLY A 9 0.27 -9.84 5.15
CA GLY A 9 -0.70 -10.68 5.87
C GLY A 9 -1.44 -10.03 7.05
N LEU A 10 -0.96 -8.90 7.57
CA LEU A 10 -1.62 -8.11 8.63
C LEU A 10 -2.26 -6.81 8.11
N ALA A 11 -1.42 -5.90 7.59
CA ALA A 11 -1.84 -4.58 7.11
C ALA A 11 -2.65 -4.59 5.80
N GLY A 12 -2.81 -5.75 5.15
CA GLY A 12 -3.41 -5.86 3.82
C GLY A 12 -2.39 -5.65 2.72
N VAL A 13 -1.79 -4.47 2.66
CA VAL A 13 -0.80 -4.13 1.63
C VAL A 13 0.46 -3.51 2.25
N THR A 14 1.59 -3.74 1.58
CA THR A 14 2.78 -2.89 1.69
C THR A 14 2.82 -2.00 0.47
N ALA A 15 2.75 -0.70 0.70
CA ALA A 15 2.86 0.35 -0.30
C ALA A 15 3.60 1.56 0.30
N GLY A 16 3.37 2.75 -0.24
CA GLY A 16 4.08 3.99 0.06
C GLY A 16 4.10 4.39 1.53
N LEU A 17 2.97 4.33 2.24
CA LEU A 17 2.88 4.70 3.67
C LEU A 17 3.67 3.71 4.54
N LYS A 18 3.39 2.41 4.40
CA LYS A 18 4.02 1.34 5.20
C LYS A 18 5.52 1.22 4.92
N ASN A 19 6.00 1.69 3.77
CA ASN A 19 7.43 1.69 3.43
C ASN A 19 8.29 2.39 4.49
N TYR A 20 7.75 3.37 5.22
CA TYR A 20 8.45 4.08 6.29
C TYR A 20 8.64 3.26 7.57
N PHE A 21 8.08 2.05 7.68
CA PHE A 21 8.47 1.10 8.73
C PHE A 21 9.95 0.70 8.60
N GLY A 22 10.55 0.84 7.42
CA GLY A 22 12.00 0.68 7.22
C GLY A 22 12.83 1.86 7.77
N SER A 23 12.20 2.95 8.22
CA SER A 23 12.85 4.16 8.73
C SER A 23 12.73 4.33 10.24
N ILE A 24 12.13 3.37 10.95
CA ILE A 24 11.94 3.42 12.41
C ILE A 24 12.66 2.26 13.09
N HIS A 25 13.04 2.47 14.35
CA HIS A 25 13.55 1.39 15.20
C HIS A 25 12.41 0.45 15.62
N ASN A 26 12.66 -0.86 15.60
CA ASN A 26 11.74 -1.91 16.07
C ASN A 26 10.32 -1.83 15.46
N PRO A 27 10.18 -1.85 14.11
CA PRO A 27 8.87 -1.77 13.45
C PRO A 27 7.94 -2.93 13.81
N ASN A 28 8.48 -4.03 14.36
CA ASN A 28 7.69 -5.16 14.85
C ASN A 28 6.64 -4.74 15.91
N LYS A 29 6.94 -3.73 16.75
CA LYS A 29 6.01 -3.23 17.78
C LYS A 29 4.80 -2.48 17.23
N TYR A 30 4.81 -2.14 15.95
CA TYR A 30 3.77 -1.36 15.27
C TYR A 30 2.83 -2.24 14.44
N HIS A 31 2.72 -3.54 14.78
CA HIS A 31 1.86 -4.52 14.08
C HIS A 31 0.58 -4.88 14.84
N GLU A 32 0.40 -4.38 16.06
CA GLU A 32 -0.88 -4.46 16.76
C GLU A 32 -1.99 -3.75 15.95
N GLY A 33 -3.25 -4.19 16.13
CA GLY A 33 -4.38 -3.60 15.41
C GLY A 33 -4.28 -3.70 13.89
N ARG A 34 -3.55 -4.69 13.35
CA ARG A 34 -3.27 -4.82 11.90
C ARG A 34 -2.54 -3.60 11.33
N CYS A 35 -1.65 -3.04 12.14
CA CYS A 35 -0.85 -1.84 11.85
C CYS A 35 -1.65 -0.54 11.76
N ASP A 36 -2.90 -0.50 12.24
CA ASP A 36 -3.75 0.69 12.33
C ASP A 36 -3.87 1.10 13.81
N PRO A 37 -3.52 2.34 14.21
CA PRO A 37 -3.19 3.51 13.37
C PRO A 37 -1.73 3.63 12.92
N PHE A 38 -0.87 2.70 13.35
CA PHE A 38 0.58 2.86 13.28
C PHE A 38 1.17 3.19 11.91
N VAL A 39 0.65 2.65 10.80
CA VAL A 39 1.12 3.01 9.44
C VAL A 39 0.90 4.49 9.16
N ALA A 40 -0.27 5.02 9.53
CA ALA A 40 -0.60 6.42 9.34
C ALA A 40 0.22 7.32 10.28
N GLU A 41 0.39 6.93 11.54
CA GLU A 41 1.18 7.69 12.53
C GLU A 41 2.67 7.77 12.18
N VAL A 42 3.26 6.66 11.74
CA VAL A 42 4.66 6.65 11.30
C VAL A 42 4.87 7.57 10.10
N PHE A 43 3.91 7.63 9.18
CA PHE A 43 3.97 8.56 8.06
C PHE A 43 3.79 10.02 8.51
N ASP A 44 2.88 10.28 9.45
CA ASP A 44 2.60 11.63 9.97
C ASP A 44 3.76 12.22 10.78
N ALA A 45 4.65 11.37 11.29
CA ALA A 45 5.83 11.80 12.05
C ALA A 45 6.61 12.91 11.31
N PRO A 46 6.98 14.03 11.98
CA PRO A 46 7.58 15.19 11.31
C PRO A 46 8.79 14.88 10.40
N PRO A 47 9.71 13.96 10.74
CA PRO A 47 10.83 13.61 9.85
C PRO A 47 10.40 12.99 8.51
N VAL A 48 9.21 12.38 8.46
CA VAL A 48 8.64 11.76 7.26
C VAL A 48 7.74 12.77 6.54
N ARG A 49 6.65 13.22 7.18
CA ARG A 49 5.63 14.09 6.55
C ARG A 49 6.22 15.37 5.96
N SER A 50 7.14 16.03 6.68
CA SER A 50 7.73 17.30 6.21
C SER A 50 8.64 17.14 4.98
N LYS A 51 9.15 15.93 4.73
CA LYS A 51 10.11 15.65 3.65
C LYS A 51 9.51 14.85 2.49
N HIS A 52 8.39 14.17 2.72
CA HIS A 52 7.71 13.42 1.67
C HIS A 52 7.20 14.37 0.57
N ARG A 53 7.44 14.03 -0.70
CA ARG A 53 7.01 14.85 -1.85
C ARG A 53 6.31 14.03 -2.94
N LEU A 54 6.68 12.77 -3.06
CA LEU A 54 6.24 11.86 -4.11
C LEU A 54 6.25 10.43 -3.57
N THR A 55 5.17 9.70 -3.83
CA THR A 55 5.11 8.25 -3.72
C THR A 55 5.21 7.64 -5.10
N ILE A 56 6.10 6.66 -5.22
CA ILE A 56 6.25 5.79 -6.38
C ILE A 56 6.03 4.37 -5.88
N LEU A 57 5.04 3.67 -6.43
CA LEU A 57 4.88 2.24 -6.21
C LEU A 57 5.55 1.50 -7.36
N ASP A 58 6.55 0.70 -7.03
CA ASP A 58 7.11 -0.30 -7.93
C ASP A 58 6.14 -1.48 -8.00
N ALA A 59 5.39 -1.51 -9.09
CA ALA A 59 4.47 -2.59 -9.46
C ALA A 59 4.98 -3.31 -10.72
N LEU A 60 6.30 -3.35 -10.97
CA LEU A 60 6.85 -4.15 -12.07
C LEU A 60 6.59 -5.64 -11.83
N THR A 61 6.75 -6.06 -10.57
CA THR A 61 6.34 -7.37 -10.07
C THR A 61 5.57 -7.19 -8.77
N VAL A 62 4.34 -7.68 -8.71
CA VAL A 62 3.46 -7.54 -7.56
C VAL A 62 3.22 -8.90 -6.94
N GLN A 63 3.59 -9.06 -5.66
CA GLN A 63 3.16 -10.23 -4.90
C GLN A 63 1.78 -9.97 -4.30
N PHE A 64 0.74 -10.65 -4.76
CA PHE A 64 -0.64 -10.37 -4.38
C PHE A 64 -1.18 -11.28 -3.26
N HIS A 65 -0.35 -12.19 -2.73
CA HIS A 65 -0.72 -13.06 -1.61
C HIS A 65 0.48 -13.59 -0.79
N ARG A 66 0.21 -13.99 0.46
CA ARG A 66 1.15 -14.56 1.45
C ARG A 66 2.35 -13.68 1.81
N GLY A 67 2.22 -12.36 1.68
CA GLY A 67 3.24 -11.45 2.19
C GLY A 67 3.34 -11.48 3.72
N PRO A 68 4.46 -11.03 4.32
CA PRO A 68 5.47 -10.18 3.68
C PRO A 68 6.65 -10.92 3.05
N SER A 69 6.86 -12.20 3.39
CA SER A 69 7.92 -13.02 2.78
C SER A 69 7.66 -13.23 1.29
N PHE A 70 8.73 -13.31 0.49
CA PHE A 70 8.58 -13.52 -0.94
C PHE A 70 8.11 -14.94 -1.27
N HIS A 71 7.09 -15.05 -2.13
CA HIS A 71 6.55 -16.29 -2.63
C HIS A 71 6.33 -16.19 -4.14
N ALA A 72 7.23 -16.79 -4.91
CA ALA A 72 7.21 -16.72 -6.39
C ALA A 72 5.87 -17.15 -7.01
N ARG A 73 5.16 -18.12 -6.41
CA ARG A 73 3.83 -18.57 -6.86
C ARG A 73 2.78 -17.44 -6.87
N TRP A 74 2.94 -16.44 -6.02
CA TRP A 74 1.99 -15.34 -5.84
C TRP A 74 2.52 -14.02 -6.39
N ALA A 75 3.58 -14.06 -7.21
CA ALA A 75 4.19 -12.90 -7.82
C ALA A 75 3.82 -12.83 -9.30
N ASP A 76 3.21 -11.72 -9.72
CA ASP A 76 2.79 -11.47 -11.09
C ASP A 76 3.56 -10.31 -11.70
N LYS A 77 3.84 -10.37 -13.02
CA LYS A 77 4.53 -9.32 -13.77
C LYS A 77 3.53 -8.25 -14.23
N TYR A 78 3.02 -7.46 -13.29
CA TYR A 78 2.10 -6.36 -13.60
C TYR A 78 2.73 -5.31 -14.53
N GLY A 79 4.05 -5.06 -14.42
CA GLY A 79 4.80 -4.26 -15.39
C GLY A 79 4.53 -2.75 -15.34
N GLY A 80 4.10 -2.22 -14.19
CA GLY A 80 3.71 -0.81 -14.05
C GLY A 80 4.44 -0.06 -12.93
N LEU A 81 4.38 1.27 -12.99
CA LEU A 81 4.77 2.16 -11.90
C LEU A 81 3.59 3.08 -11.59
N VAL A 82 3.30 3.29 -10.31
CA VAL A 82 2.26 4.24 -9.86
C VAL A 82 2.94 5.46 -9.27
N PHE A 83 2.58 6.66 -9.73
CA PHE A 83 3.13 7.92 -9.24
C PHE A 83 2.02 8.76 -8.62
N SER A 84 2.25 9.30 -7.42
CA SER A 84 1.32 10.26 -6.83
C SER A 84 2.01 11.18 -5.82
N ARG A 85 1.56 12.44 -5.78
CA ARG A 85 1.90 13.39 -4.71
C ARG A 85 1.03 13.20 -3.46
N ASP A 86 -0.10 12.50 -3.60
CA ASP A 86 -0.93 12.03 -2.49
C ASP A 86 -0.53 10.58 -2.15
N PRO A 87 0.12 10.35 -0.99
CA PRO A 87 0.60 9.03 -0.59
C PRO A 87 -0.54 8.06 -0.24
N VAL A 88 -1.67 8.56 0.26
CA VAL A 88 -2.83 7.72 0.61
C VAL A 88 -3.52 7.26 -0.67
N ALA A 89 -3.66 8.15 -1.66
CA ALA A 89 -4.23 7.81 -2.95
C ALA A 89 -3.36 6.79 -3.70
N ALA A 90 -2.03 6.92 -3.64
CA ALA A 90 -1.12 5.91 -4.19
C ALA A 90 -1.37 4.53 -3.58
N ASP A 91 -1.42 4.44 -2.25
CA ASP A 91 -1.65 3.16 -1.58
C ASP A 91 -3.03 2.58 -1.87
N ALA A 92 -4.07 3.42 -2.02
CA ALA A 92 -5.41 2.98 -2.43
C ALA A 92 -5.41 2.40 -3.86
N VAL A 93 -4.72 3.07 -4.80
CA VAL A 93 -4.53 2.53 -6.16
C VAL A 93 -3.73 1.23 -6.12
N GLY A 94 -2.65 1.16 -5.33
CA GLY A 94 -1.86 -0.05 -5.13
C GLY A 94 -2.68 -1.21 -4.56
N TRP A 95 -3.57 -0.94 -3.61
CA TRP A 95 -4.51 -1.92 -3.11
C TRP A 95 -5.45 -2.42 -4.22
N SER A 96 -6.00 -1.53 -5.05
CA SER A 96 -6.85 -1.95 -6.19
C SER A 96 -6.12 -2.87 -7.18
N ILE A 97 -4.82 -2.65 -7.42
CA ILE A 97 -3.99 -3.52 -8.27
C ILE A 97 -3.87 -4.92 -7.65
N ILE A 98 -3.62 -5.00 -6.35
CA ILE A 98 -3.58 -6.28 -5.62
C ILE A 98 -4.93 -7.00 -5.72
N GLU A 99 -6.06 -6.30 -5.54
CA GLU A 99 -7.38 -6.92 -5.65
C GLU A 99 -7.66 -7.47 -7.05
N ARG A 100 -7.28 -6.73 -8.11
CA ARG A 100 -7.39 -7.22 -9.50
C ARG A 100 -6.61 -8.53 -9.70
N LEU A 101 -5.38 -8.61 -9.20
CA LEU A 101 -4.54 -9.81 -9.29
C LEU A 101 -5.10 -10.97 -8.45
N ARG A 102 -5.63 -10.68 -7.25
CA ARG A 102 -6.29 -11.67 -6.40
C ARG A 102 -7.53 -12.25 -7.07
N ALA A 103 -8.39 -11.40 -7.64
CA ALA A 103 -9.58 -11.81 -8.37
C ALA A 103 -9.23 -12.67 -9.59
N ALA A 104 -8.23 -12.26 -10.38
CA ALA A 104 -7.74 -13.05 -11.53
C ALA A 104 -7.22 -14.45 -11.12
N ALA A 105 -6.67 -14.58 -9.92
CA ALA A 105 -6.23 -15.84 -9.35
C ALA A 105 -7.32 -16.63 -8.61
N GLY A 106 -8.58 -16.17 -8.61
CA GLY A 106 -9.69 -16.81 -7.91
C GLY A 106 -9.60 -16.75 -6.38
N LEU A 107 -8.85 -15.79 -5.84
CA LEU A 107 -8.75 -15.56 -4.40
C LEU A 107 -9.87 -14.61 -3.93
N PRO A 108 -10.35 -14.74 -2.68
CA PRO A 108 -11.20 -13.72 -2.08
C PRO A 108 -10.48 -12.36 -2.04
N ASP A 109 -11.23 -11.27 -1.98
CA ASP A 109 -10.64 -9.96 -1.75
C ASP A 109 -10.05 -9.83 -0.32
N LEU A 110 -9.25 -8.79 -0.08
CA LEU A 110 -8.68 -8.57 1.25
C LEU A 110 -9.76 -8.27 2.29
N GLU A 111 -10.88 -7.66 1.92
CA GLU A 111 -11.99 -7.41 2.85
C GLU A 111 -12.64 -8.71 3.34
N GLY A 112 -12.94 -9.63 2.42
CA GLY A 112 -13.49 -10.96 2.70
C GLY A 112 -12.56 -11.83 3.54
N GLU A 113 -11.25 -11.62 3.43
CA GLU A 113 -10.26 -12.25 4.32
C GLU A 113 -10.04 -11.50 5.65
N ARG A 114 -10.78 -10.40 5.90
CA ARG A 114 -10.58 -9.52 7.06
C ARG A 114 -9.14 -9.00 7.13
N ARG A 115 -8.61 -8.60 5.98
CA ARG A 115 -7.26 -8.06 5.75
C ARG A 115 -7.25 -6.72 4.99
N ALA A 116 -8.40 -6.09 4.70
CA ALA A 116 -8.45 -4.76 4.10
C ALA A 116 -7.55 -3.72 4.84
N PRO A 117 -6.80 -2.86 4.13
CA PRO A 117 -5.85 -1.91 4.72
C PRO A 117 -6.56 -0.74 5.43
N SER A 118 -7.08 -1.00 6.64
CA SER A 118 -7.89 -0.04 7.42
C SER A 118 -7.14 1.26 7.74
N TYR A 119 -5.81 1.19 7.82
CA TYR A 119 -4.95 2.35 8.02
C TYR A 119 -5.13 3.44 6.95
N LEU A 120 -5.63 3.12 5.75
CA LEU A 120 -5.91 4.12 4.71
C LEU A 120 -7.04 5.05 5.13
N ARG A 121 -8.13 4.51 5.69
CA ARG A 121 -9.21 5.34 6.24
C ARG A 121 -8.74 6.16 7.44
N THR A 122 -7.85 5.61 8.25
CA THR A 122 -7.23 6.35 9.35
C THR A 122 -6.37 7.50 8.83
N ALA A 123 -5.53 7.26 7.83
CA ALA A 123 -4.68 8.27 7.21
C ALA A 123 -5.50 9.39 6.56
N GLU A 124 -6.61 9.06 5.90
CA GLU A 124 -7.55 10.06 5.37
C GLU A 124 -8.18 10.91 6.49
N ARG A 125 -8.65 10.30 7.58
CA ARG A 125 -9.16 11.04 8.75
C ARG A 125 -8.11 11.96 9.40
N MET A 126 -6.84 11.59 9.31
CA MET A 126 -5.70 12.41 9.77
C MET A 126 -5.31 13.52 8.78
N GLY A 127 -5.97 13.61 7.63
CA GLY A 127 -5.67 14.61 6.59
C GLY A 127 -4.34 14.36 5.88
N LEU A 128 -3.93 13.10 5.74
CA LEU A 128 -2.70 12.70 5.05
C LEU A 128 -2.88 12.51 3.53
N GLY A 129 -4.13 12.44 3.06
CA GLY A 129 -4.48 12.19 1.67
C GLY A 129 -5.89 11.62 1.50
N ARG A 130 -6.19 11.09 0.32
CA ARG A 130 -7.49 10.48 -0.02
C ARG A 130 -7.42 8.98 -0.15
N ALA A 131 -8.37 8.28 0.45
CA ALA A 131 -8.47 6.81 0.39
C ALA A 131 -9.70 6.34 -0.39
N ASP A 132 -10.76 7.14 -0.47
CA ASP A 132 -11.98 6.81 -1.21
C ASP A 132 -11.69 6.77 -2.73
N PRO A 133 -11.88 5.62 -3.40
CA PRO A 133 -11.71 5.51 -4.85
C PRO A 133 -12.53 6.53 -5.65
N ALA A 134 -13.72 6.93 -5.17
CA ALA A 134 -14.54 7.93 -5.85
C ALA A 134 -13.92 9.34 -5.83
N SER A 135 -12.92 9.56 -4.98
CA SER A 135 -12.17 10.83 -4.88
C SER A 135 -10.79 10.78 -5.55
N ILE A 136 -10.45 9.66 -6.22
CA ILE A 136 -9.15 9.43 -6.83
C ILE A 136 -9.33 9.28 -8.35
N GLU A 137 -8.72 10.19 -9.11
CA GLU A 137 -8.57 10.04 -10.56
C GLU A 137 -7.29 9.25 -10.86
N THR A 138 -7.37 8.24 -11.73
CA THR A 138 -6.22 7.49 -12.22
C THR A 138 -6.07 7.73 -13.73
N VAL A 139 -4.90 8.21 -14.13
CA VAL A 139 -4.51 8.34 -15.54
C VAL A 139 -3.50 7.24 -15.85
N GLU A 140 -3.81 6.40 -16.83
CA GLU A 140 -2.96 5.28 -17.23
C GLU A 140 -2.31 5.58 -18.59
N GLU A 141 -0.98 5.50 -18.66
CA GLU A 141 -0.21 5.64 -19.90
C GLU A 141 0.65 4.38 -20.12
N THR A 142 0.65 3.86 -21.35
CA THR A 142 1.51 2.75 -21.75
C THR A 142 2.70 3.30 -22.52
N VAL A 143 3.91 2.97 -22.05
CA VAL A 143 5.16 3.35 -22.74
C VAL A 143 5.62 2.16 -23.58
N THR A 144 5.69 2.36 -24.89
CA THR A 144 6.15 1.39 -25.90
C THR A 144 7.58 1.65 -26.33
#